data_AF-A0A9X4AQL2-F1
#
_entry.id   AF-A0A9X4AQL2-F1
#
_cell.length_a   1.000
_cell.length_b   1.000
_cell.length_c   1.000
_cell.angle_alpha   90.00
_cell.angle_beta   90.00
_cell.angle_gamma   90.00
#
_symmetry.space_group_name_H-M   'P 1'
#
loop_
_entity.id
_entity.type
_entity.pdbx_description
1 polymer ?
#
loop_
_entity_poly.entity_id
_entity_poly.type
_entity_poly.pdbx_seq_one_letter_code
_entity_poly.pdbx_strand_id
1 'polypeptide(L)'
;MFVVGGRRLYGKVEQVGSTYIATTFAFLQFFPLFPVQSHIVVAEGSADTHKVVHIKTHWKSVATGYLRAYGIAASLIALIPGLAMAGTSKVPTAYVGAGLVVVCAGLTTAAFSMIGRLSREEKAQRLVYARFLGHPVHPSVLDEDMRGAIAQKLRDFLEERAAAAMTGVNYRKGGPVKAGYRVLALEPSMRDREYLEAAFTLACIDASLSVGPMRADAERVHGALWNKLLAEHPDVLEVVRDAEIVQRSWVSSVLGFVPLVAALGICCVMLLRNDSVFKWKPSTSEKKPEYGFVPEELLR
;
A
#
# COMPACT_ATOMS: atom_id res chain seq x y z
N MET A 1 -11.29 12.19 35.68
CA MET A 1 -10.48 11.53 34.62
C MET A 1 -11.43 10.70 33.78
N PHE A 2 -11.72 11.12 32.54
CA PHE A 2 -12.63 10.37 31.67
C PHE A 2 -11.84 9.31 30.91
N VAL A 3 -12.01 8.04 31.29
CA VAL A 3 -11.46 6.90 30.55
C VAL A 3 -12.40 6.64 29.36
N VAL A 4 -12.05 7.19 28.19
CA VAL A 4 -12.76 6.91 26.94
C VAL A 4 -12.15 5.68 26.29
N GLY A 5 -12.89 4.57 26.32
CA GLY A 5 -12.52 3.30 25.69
C GLY A 5 -13.61 2.82 24.73
N GLY A 6 -13.22 2.02 23.75
CA GLY A 6 -14.16 1.48 22.77
C GLY A 6 -13.49 0.62 21.71
N ARG A 7 -14.23 0.38 20.62
CA ARG A 7 -13.75 -0.31 19.42
C ARG A 7 -13.72 0.66 18.25
N ARG A 8 -12.62 0.70 17.50
CA ARG A 8 -12.49 1.56 16.33
C ARG A 8 -11.64 0.89 15.26
N LEU A 9 -11.96 1.16 13.99
CA LEU A 9 -11.20 0.69 12.84
C LEU A 9 -9.91 1.52 12.69
N TYR A 10 -8.77 0.82 12.63
CA TYR A 10 -7.46 1.37 12.31
C TYR A 10 -6.78 0.56 11.20
N GLY A 11 -5.64 1.06 10.72
CA GLY A 11 -4.79 0.27 9.85
C GLY A 11 -5.37 0.05 8.46
N LYS A 12 -6.03 1.06 7.89
CA LYS A 12 -6.54 1.02 6.51
C LYS A 12 -5.40 0.71 5.54
N VAL A 13 -5.52 -0.42 4.85
CA VAL A 13 -4.57 -0.93 3.85
C VAL A 13 -5.32 -1.49 2.64
N GLU A 14 -4.58 -1.68 1.56
CA GLU A 14 -5.01 -2.39 0.36
C GLU A 14 -6.30 -1.83 -0.26
N GLN A 15 -6.43 -0.50 -0.27
CA GLN A 15 -7.62 0.19 -0.75
C GLN A 15 -7.73 0.14 -2.28
N VAL A 16 -8.89 -0.31 -2.76
CA VAL A 16 -9.31 -0.28 -4.17
C VAL A 16 -10.65 0.43 -4.26
N GLY A 17 -10.66 1.66 -4.77
CA GLY A 17 -11.85 2.50 -4.80
C GLY A 17 -12.38 2.78 -3.39
N SER A 18 -13.63 2.42 -3.14
CA SER A 18 -14.31 2.61 -1.86
C SER A 18 -14.04 1.45 -0.87
N THR A 19 -13.55 0.31 -1.35
CA THR A 19 -13.30 -0.88 -0.53
C THR A 19 -11.88 -0.88 0.04
N TYR A 20 -11.72 -1.28 1.30
CA TYR A 20 -10.42 -1.42 1.96
C TYR A 20 -10.43 -2.47 3.06
N ILE A 21 -9.24 -2.90 3.46
CA ILE A 21 -9.06 -3.78 4.62
C ILE A 21 -8.66 -2.91 5.82
N ALA A 22 -9.37 -3.08 6.93
CA ALA A 22 -9.05 -2.42 8.19
C ALA A 22 -9.23 -3.39 9.36
N THR A 23 -8.57 -3.10 10.48
CA THR A 23 -8.65 -3.91 11.70
C THR A 23 -9.30 -3.10 12.79
N THR A 24 -10.30 -3.70 13.45
CA THR A 24 -10.90 -3.16 14.67
C THR A 24 -9.95 -3.41 15.82
N PHE A 25 -9.58 -2.34 16.52
CA PHE A 25 -8.79 -2.41 17.75
C PHE A 25 -9.66 -2.04 18.94
N ALA A 26 -9.41 -2.69 20.08
CA ALA A 26 -9.75 -2.10 21.35
C ALA A 26 -8.82 -0.91 21.58
N PHE A 27 -9.37 0.26 21.86
CA PHE A 27 -8.58 1.46 22.08
C PHE A 27 -8.82 2.07 23.45
N LEU A 28 -7.78 2.73 23.96
CA LEU A 28 -7.82 3.55 25.18
C LEU A 28 -7.19 4.90 24.85
N GLN A 29 -7.94 5.99 25.01
CA GLN A 29 -7.45 7.34 24.67
C GLN A 29 -6.83 7.43 23.27
N PHE A 30 -7.53 6.89 22.26
CA PHE A 30 -7.09 6.82 20.85
C PHE A 30 -5.91 5.89 20.55
N PHE A 31 -5.29 5.26 21.54
CA PHE A 31 -4.23 4.28 21.34
C PHE A 31 -4.80 2.89 21.09
N PRO A 32 -4.45 2.23 19.98
CA PRO A 32 -4.82 0.83 19.76
C PRO A 32 -4.07 -0.06 20.75
N LEU A 33 -4.79 -0.86 21.54
CA LEU A 33 -4.22 -1.77 22.52
C LEU A 33 -3.99 -3.16 21.92
N PHE A 34 -5.08 -3.85 21.56
CA PHE A 34 -5.03 -5.18 20.95
C PHE A 34 -5.95 -5.25 19.72
N PRO A 35 -5.54 -5.95 18.64
CA PRO A 35 -6.39 -6.19 17.49
C PRO A 35 -7.51 -7.14 17.90
N VAL A 36 -8.74 -6.81 17.52
CA VAL A 36 -9.91 -7.63 17.81
C VAL A 36 -10.26 -8.47 16.58
N GLN A 37 -10.43 -7.82 15.43
CA GLN A 37 -10.86 -8.49 14.21
C GLN A 37 -10.54 -7.64 12.98
N SER A 38 -10.21 -8.29 11.86
CA SER A 38 -10.03 -7.62 10.57
C SER A 38 -11.31 -7.71 9.73
N HIS A 39 -11.52 -6.69 8.92
CA HIS A 39 -12.74 -6.49 8.16
C HIS A 39 -12.41 -6.02 6.75
N ILE A 40 -13.14 -6.53 5.78
CA ILE A 40 -13.28 -5.89 4.47
C ILE A 40 -14.41 -4.89 4.63
N VAL A 41 -14.08 -3.61 4.52
CA VAL A 41 -15.05 -2.53 4.58
C VAL A 41 -15.44 -2.18 3.16
N VAL A 42 -16.67 -2.50 2.79
CA VAL A 42 -17.27 -2.15 1.50
C VAL A 42 -18.10 -0.91 1.74
N ALA A 43 -17.63 0.23 1.24
CA ALA A 43 -18.37 1.47 1.37
C ALA A 43 -19.52 1.48 0.36
N GLU A 44 -20.69 1.04 0.82
CA GLU A 44 -21.98 1.19 0.17
C GLU A 44 -22.97 1.71 1.20
N GLY A 45 -23.38 2.98 1.08
CA GLY A 45 -24.46 3.58 1.88
C GLY A 45 -24.06 4.82 2.67
N SER A 46 -25.08 5.62 3.01
CA SER A 46 -25.02 6.82 3.85
C SER A 46 -24.17 6.63 5.11
N ALA A 47 -23.62 7.74 5.62
CA ALA A 47 -22.50 7.88 6.58
C ALA A 47 -22.39 6.90 7.78
N ASP A 48 -23.44 6.14 8.12
CA ASP A 48 -23.49 5.26 9.29
C ASP A 48 -23.59 3.75 9.02
N THR A 49 -23.88 3.30 7.80
CA THR A 49 -24.03 1.85 7.51
C THR A 49 -22.97 1.38 6.53
N HIS A 50 -21.84 0.91 7.05
CA HIS A 50 -20.81 0.26 6.23
C HIS A 50 -21.07 -1.24 6.22
N LYS A 51 -21.14 -1.86 5.04
CA LYS A 51 -21.17 -3.32 4.93
C LYS A 51 -19.79 -3.85 5.27
N VAL A 52 -19.73 -4.68 6.31
CA VAL A 52 -18.49 -5.23 6.84
C VAL A 52 -18.50 -6.75 6.66
N VAL A 53 -17.48 -7.27 5.99
CA VAL A 53 -17.23 -8.71 5.89
C VAL A 53 -16.08 -9.08 6.82
N HIS A 54 -16.34 -9.99 7.74
CA HIS A 54 -15.35 -10.46 8.70
C HIS A 54 -14.33 -11.37 8.02
N ILE A 55 -13.05 -11.14 8.30
CA ILE A 55 -11.93 -11.93 7.77
C ILE A 55 -10.98 -12.33 8.88
N LYS A 56 -10.11 -13.31 8.61
CA LYS A 56 -8.98 -13.64 9.49
C LYS A 56 -8.08 -12.41 9.69
N THR A 57 -7.42 -12.34 10.84
CA THR A 57 -6.58 -11.20 11.22
C THR A 57 -5.55 -10.88 10.13
N HIS A 58 -5.61 -9.67 9.59
CA HIS A 58 -4.76 -9.21 8.49
C HIS A 58 -3.54 -8.45 9.03
N TRP A 59 -2.42 -9.15 9.17
CA TRP A 59 -1.22 -8.62 9.85
C TRP A 59 -0.71 -7.29 9.28
N LYS A 60 -0.79 -7.07 7.96
CA LYS A 60 -0.37 -5.79 7.35
C LYS A 60 -1.24 -4.63 7.85
N SER A 61 -2.54 -4.87 8.00
CA SER A 61 -3.48 -3.88 8.56
C SER A 61 -3.15 -3.63 10.03
N VAL A 62 -2.90 -4.69 10.80
CA VAL A 62 -2.54 -4.60 12.22
C VAL A 62 -1.27 -3.76 12.41
N ALA A 63 -0.19 -4.13 11.72
CA ALA A 63 1.10 -3.43 11.77
C ALA A 63 0.96 -1.96 11.37
N THR A 64 0.19 -1.69 10.31
CA THR A 64 -0.11 -0.32 9.87
C THR A 64 -0.86 0.48 10.94
N GLY A 65 -1.84 -0.12 11.60
CA GLY A 65 -2.58 0.52 12.70
C GLY A 65 -1.66 0.92 13.85
N TYR A 66 -0.80 -0.02 14.28
CA TYR A 66 0.15 0.23 15.35
C TYR A 66 1.21 1.27 14.98
N LEU A 67 1.86 1.12 13.83
CA LEU A 67 2.95 2.00 13.43
C LEU A 67 2.48 3.44 13.24
N ARG A 68 1.25 3.64 12.72
CA ARG A 68 0.66 4.99 12.59
C ARG A 68 0.34 5.61 13.95
N ALA A 69 -0.29 4.87 14.86
CA ALA A 69 -0.69 5.41 16.16
C ALA A 69 0.51 5.63 17.10
N TYR A 70 1.34 4.59 17.29
CA TYR A 70 2.50 4.65 18.17
C TYR A 70 3.65 5.45 17.56
N GLY A 71 3.77 5.50 16.23
CA GLY A 71 4.77 6.35 15.56
C GLY A 71 4.54 7.84 15.80
N ILE A 72 3.27 8.29 15.74
CA ILE A 72 2.91 9.68 16.08
C ILE A 72 3.24 9.96 17.55
N ALA A 73 2.83 9.07 18.47
CA ALA A 73 3.09 9.28 19.88
C ALA A 73 4.57 9.24 20.24
N ALA A 74 5.34 8.31 19.68
CA ALA A 74 6.79 8.25 19.86
C ALA A 74 7.46 9.53 19.36
N SER A 75 7.01 10.06 18.21
CA SER A 75 7.53 11.32 17.67
C SER A 75 7.24 12.50 18.61
N LEU A 76 6.04 12.58 19.19
CA LEU A 76 5.67 13.62 20.16
C LEU A 76 6.44 13.50 21.48
N ILE A 77 6.58 12.27 21.99
CA ILE A 77 7.31 11.99 23.24
C ILE A 77 8.80 12.29 23.07
N ALA A 78 9.40 12.00 21.91
CA ALA A 78 10.79 12.34 21.64
C ALA A 78 10.98 13.86 21.44
N LEU A 79 9.98 14.54 20.88
CA LEU A 79 10.05 15.95 20.55
C LEU A 79 10.08 16.85 21.79
N ILE A 80 9.22 16.59 22.79
CA ILE A 80 9.07 17.48 23.96
C ILE A 80 10.39 17.60 24.76
N PRO A 81 11.07 16.51 25.16
CA PRO A 81 12.36 16.59 25.84
C PRO A 81 13.45 17.17 24.94
N GLY A 82 13.44 16.86 23.64
CA GLY A 82 14.38 17.42 22.67
C GLY A 82 14.31 18.95 22.63
N LEU A 83 13.11 19.51 22.59
CA LEU A 83 12.88 20.96 22.66
C LEU A 83 13.28 21.56 24.02
N ALA A 84 12.94 20.89 25.12
CA ALA A 84 13.31 21.36 26.46
C ALA A 84 14.84 21.39 26.67
N MET A 85 15.55 20.36 26.20
CA MET A 85 17.00 20.24 26.32
C MET A 85 17.76 21.17 25.37
N ALA A 86 17.19 21.53 24.21
CA ALA A 86 17.77 22.55 23.34
C ALA A 86 17.92 23.92 24.01
N GLY A 87 17.11 24.22 25.04
CA GLY A 87 17.21 25.46 25.79
C GLY A 87 18.28 25.48 26.89
N THR A 88 18.77 24.32 27.33
CA THR A 88 19.51 24.20 28.60
C THR A 88 20.84 23.45 28.52
N SER A 89 21.04 22.58 27.53
CA SER A 89 22.10 21.55 27.57
C SER A 89 23.27 21.80 26.63
N LYS A 90 24.43 21.22 26.99
CA LYS A 90 25.60 21.10 26.11
C LYS A 90 25.18 20.39 24.81
N VAL A 91 25.71 20.90 23.71
CA VAL A 91 25.42 20.57 22.31
C VAL A 91 25.16 19.08 21.95
N PRO A 92 25.79 18.04 22.56
CA PRO A 92 25.60 16.65 22.12
C PRO A 92 24.21 16.04 22.33
N THR A 93 23.51 16.34 23.43
CA THR A 93 22.24 15.69 23.78
C THR A 93 21.07 16.16 22.92
N ALA A 94 21.09 17.42 22.49
CA ALA A 94 20.07 17.98 21.60
C ALA A 94 20.06 17.27 20.23
N TYR A 95 21.23 16.88 19.71
CA TYR A 95 21.32 16.16 18.44
C TYR A 95 20.77 14.73 18.50
N VAL A 96 20.97 14.04 19.63
CA VAL A 96 20.39 12.70 19.82
C VAL A 96 18.86 12.77 19.82
N GLY A 97 18.29 13.75 20.54
CA GLY A 97 16.85 13.99 20.55
C GLY A 97 16.29 14.33 19.16
N ALA A 98 16.94 15.26 18.46
CA ALA A 98 16.55 15.63 17.09
C ALA A 98 16.64 14.44 16.12
N GLY A 99 17.71 13.64 16.20
CA GLY A 99 17.87 12.44 15.40
C GLY A 99 16.76 11.42 15.64
N LEU A 100 16.40 11.18 16.90
CA LEU A 100 15.31 10.26 17.26
C LEU A 100 13.96 10.73 16.71
N VAL A 101 13.65 12.03 16.82
CA VAL A 101 12.42 12.63 16.25
C VAL A 101 12.36 12.41 14.73
N VAL A 102 13.46 12.65 14.02
CA VAL A 102 13.52 12.45 12.55
C VAL A 102 13.30 10.98 12.20
N VAL A 103 13.92 10.04 12.93
CA VAL A 103 13.73 8.60 12.70
C VAL A 103 12.27 8.19 12.95
N CYS A 104 11.68 8.59 14.08
CA CYS A 104 10.28 8.27 14.40
C CYS A 104 9.31 8.89 13.37
N ALA A 105 9.53 10.14 12.97
CA ALA A 105 8.73 10.81 11.95
C ALA A 105 8.87 10.12 10.59
N GLY A 106 10.10 9.75 10.19
CA GLY A 106 10.38 9.02 8.96
C GLY A 106 9.70 7.66 8.91
N LEU A 107 9.79 6.86 9.98
CA LEU A 107 9.09 5.57 10.10
C LEU A 107 7.57 5.74 10.04
N THR A 108 7.03 6.76 10.71
CA THR A 108 5.60 7.07 10.68
C THR A 108 5.16 7.43 9.27
N THR A 109 5.88 8.32 8.58
CA THR A 109 5.60 8.69 7.20
C THR A 109 5.72 7.49 6.26
N ALA A 110 6.71 6.61 6.42
CA ALA A 110 6.81 5.37 5.67
C ALA A 110 5.59 4.45 5.90
N ALA A 111 5.07 4.39 7.13
CA ALA A 111 3.84 3.65 7.47
C ALA A 111 2.59 4.18 6.77
N PHE A 112 2.49 5.50 6.59
CA PHE A 112 1.40 6.13 5.86
C PHE A 112 1.57 5.98 4.34
N SER A 113 2.79 6.10 3.84
CA SER A 113 3.07 6.26 2.41
C SER A 113 3.42 4.97 1.68
N MET A 114 3.90 3.93 2.37
CA MET A 114 4.39 2.70 1.73
C MET A 114 3.57 1.48 2.15
N ILE A 115 3.29 1.33 3.45
CA ILE A 115 2.67 0.10 3.95
C ILE A 115 1.21 0.01 3.48
N GLY A 116 0.92 -1.06 2.74
CA GLY A 116 -0.42 -1.40 2.30
C GLY A 116 -0.90 -0.65 1.06
N ARG A 117 -0.02 0.07 0.35
CA ARG A 117 -0.36 0.57 -0.99
C ARG A 117 -0.20 -0.53 -2.01
N LEU A 118 -1.21 -0.68 -2.85
CA LEU A 118 -1.21 -1.62 -3.96
C LEU A 118 -0.63 -0.94 -5.20
N SER A 119 0.13 -1.70 -5.98
CA SER A 119 0.53 -1.30 -7.33
C SER A 119 -0.71 -1.15 -8.22
N ARG A 120 -0.58 -0.44 -9.35
CA ARG A 120 -1.68 -0.31 -10.31
C ARG A 120 -2.14 -1.65 -10.86
N GLU A 121 -1.18 -2.54 -11.10
CA GLU A 121 -1.44 -3.90 -11.55
C GLU A 121 -2.18 -4.72 -10.50
N GLU A 122 -1.75 -4.68 -9.24
CA GLU A 122 -2.44 -5.38 -8.14
C GLU A 122 -3.88 -4.88 -7.95
N LYS A 123 -4.12 -3.57 -8.15
CA LYS A 123 -5.47 -3.02 -8.15
C LYS A 123 -6.31 -3.57 -9.31
N ALA A 124 -5.74 -3.65 -10.51
CA ALA A 124 -6.42 -4.21 -11.68
C ALA A 124 -6.83 -5.67 -11.43
N GLN A 125 -5.88 -6.49 -10.94
CA GLN A 125 -6.15 -7.87 -10.58
C GLN A 125 -7.29 -8.00 -9.56
N ARG A 126 -7.30 -7.14 -8.53
CA ARG A 126 -8.38 -7.12 -7.53
C ARG A 126 -9.73 -6.71 -8.10
N LEU A 127 -9.77 -5.78 -9.06
CA LEU A 127 -11.01 -5.44 -9.75
C LEU A 127 -11.53 -6.61 -10.59
N VAL A 128 -10.65 -7.37 -11.22
CA VAL A 128 -11.02 -8.62 -11.92
C VAL A 128 -11.60 -9.64 -10.94
N TYR A 129 -10.95 -9.85 -9.79
CA TYR A 129 -11.49 -10.73 -8.75
C TYR A 129 -12.86 -10.26 -8.25
N ALA A 130 -13.08 -8.95 -8.13
CA ALA A 130 -14.33 -8.37 -7.63
C ALA A 130 -15.55 -8.83 -8.43
N ARG A 131 -15.39 -9.11 -9.73
CA ARG A 131 -16.47 -9.61 -10.59
C ARG A 131 -17.08 -10.93 -10.10
N PHE A 132 -16.26 -11.79 -9.50
CA PHE A 132 -16.69 -13.11 -9.02
C PHE A 132 -16.77 -13.20 -7.49
N LEU A 133 -15.95 -12.44 -6.77
CA LEU A 133 -15.95 -12.38 -5.30
C LEU A 133 -16.98 -11.38 -4.74
N GLY A 134 -17.47 -10.45 -5.57
CA GLY A 134 -18.30 -9.32 -5.17
C GLY A 134 -17.52 -8.14 -4.55
N HIS A 135 -16.25 -8.33 -4.18
CA HIS A 135 -15.41 -7.32 -3.53
C HIS A 135 -13.98 -7.31 -4.10
N PRO A 136 -13.33 -6.14 -4.27
CA PRO A 136 -11.99 -6.03 -4.84
C PRO A 136 -10.88 -6.38 -3.83
N VAL A 137 -10.86 -7.64 -3.40
CA VAL A 137 -9.91 -8.18 -2.44
C VAL A 137 -9.17 -9.38 -3.02
N HIS A 138 -7.98 -9.65 -2.50
CA HIS A 138 -7.24 -10.83 -2.89
C HIS A 138 -7.93 -12.10 -2.33
N PRO A 139 -8.14 -13.17 -3.12
CA PRO A 139 -8.87 -14.36 -2.66
C PRO A 139 -8.30 -14.99 -1.39
N SER A 140 -6.99 -14.94 -1.17
CA SER A 140 -6.34 -15.48 0.02
C SER A 140 -6.79 -14.85 1.35
N VAL A 141 -7.42 -13.67 1.31
CA VAL A 141 -7.96 -12.98 2.50
C VAL A 141 -9.29 -13.60 2.95
N LEU A 142 -9.99 -14.27 2.04
CA LEU A 142 -11.26 -14.93 2.32
C LEU A 142 -11.04 -16.20 3.13
N ASP A 143 -12.07 -16.60 3.87
CA ASP A 143 -12.07 -17.87 4.59
C ASP A 143 -12.01 -19.06 3.63
N GLU A 144 -11.42 -20.16 4.10
CA GLU A 144 -11.14 -21.34 3.28
C GLU A 144 -12.41 -21.97 2.71
N ASP A 145 -13.47 -22.06 3.53
CA ASP A 145 -14.77 -22.61 3.12
C ASP A 145 -15.39 -21.75 2.01
N MET A 146 -15.31 -20.42 2.15
CA MET A 146 -15.82 -19.48 1.16
C MET A 146 -15.02 -19.56 -0.15
N ARG A 147 -13.69 -19.69 -0.06
CA ARG A 147 -12.85 -19.92 -1.24
C ARG A 147 -13.21 -21.22 -1.95
N GLY A 148 -13.41 -22.30 -1.21
CA GLY A 148 -13.81 -23.60 -1.78
C GLY A 148 -15.15 -23.52 -2.51
N ALA A 149 -16.15 -22.88 -1.91
CA ALA A 149 -17.47 -22.68 -2.52
C ALA A 149 -17.41 -21.84 -3.81
N ILE A 150 -16.63 -20.76 -3.80
CA ILE A 150 -16.43 -19.91 -4.99
C ILE A 150 -15.65 -20.66 -6.07
N ALA A 151 -14.61 -21.42 -5.69
CA ALA A 151 -13.83 -22.22 -6.64
C ALA A 151 -14.72 -23.23 -7.37
N GLN A 152 -15.63 -23.90 -6.65
CA GLN A 152 -16.55 -24.85 -7.27
C GLN A 152 -17.47 -24.15 -8.28
N LYS A 153 -18.10 -23.02 -7.89
CA LYS A 153 -18.95 -22.24 -8.80
C LYS A 153 -18.20 -21.78 -10.05
N LEU A 154 -16.93 -21.38 -9.90
CA LEU A 154 -16.10 -20.97 -11.04
C LEU A 154 -15.75 -22.14 -11.95
N ARG A 155 -15.51 -23.34 -11.40
CA ARG A 155 -15.29 -24.56 -12.21
C ARG A 155 -16.54 -24.90 -13.02
N ASP A 156 -17.70 -24.92 -12.37
CA ASP A 156 -18.98 -25.20 -13.03
C ASP A 156 -19.24 -24.18 -14.17
N PHE A 157 -19.01 -22.89 -13.90
CA PHE A 157 -19.12 -21.81 -14.89
C PHE A 157 -18.16 -22.01 -16.08
N LEU A 158 -16.90 -22.33 -15.82
CA LEU A 158 -15.89 -22.54 -16.86
C LEU A 158 -16.19 -23.80 -17.69
N GLU A 159 -16.71 -24.87 -17.07
CA GLU A 159 -17.11 -26.08 -17.78
C GLU A 159 -18.30 -25.84 -18.71
N GLU A 160 -19.34 -25.15 -18.23
CA GLU A 160 -20.50 -24.75 -19.03
C GLU A 160 -20.08 -23.88 -20.22
N ARG A 161 -19.23 -22.87 -19.96
CA ARG A 161 -18.77 -21.94 -21.00
C ARG A 161 -17.86 -22.61 -22.03
N ALA A 162 -17.00 -23.53 -21.59
CA ALA A 162 -16.16 -24.33 -22.48
C ALA A 162 -16.99 -25.25 -23.38
N ALA A 163 -18.02 -25.90 -22.83
CA ALA A 163 -18.94 -26.73 -23.60
C ALA A 163 -19.65 -25.90 -24.68
N ALA A 164 -20.15 -24.71 -24.32
CA ALA A 164 -20.78 -23.79 -25.27
C ALA A 164 -19.82 -23.38 -26.40
N ALA A 165 -18.59 -22.99 -26.08
CA ALA A 165 -17.60 -22.59 -27.08
C ALA A 165 -17.24 -23.73 -28.06
N MET A 166 -17.18 -24.97 -27.58
CA MET A 166 -16.83 -26.15 -28.39
C MET A 166 -17.93 -26.54 -29.39
N THR A 167 -19.20 -26.30 -29.07
CA THR A 167 -20.32 -26.63 -29.97
C THR A 167 -20.29 -25.83 -31.28
N GLY A 168 -19.72 -24.62 -31.27
CA GLY A 168 -19.74 -23.72 -32.43
C GLY A 168 -18.65 -23.97 -33.47
N VAL A 169 -17.49 -24.52 -33.10
CA VAL A 169 -16.29 -24.42 -33.96
C VAL A 169 -15.70 -25.76 -34.39
N ASN A 170 -15.80 -26.85 -33.60
CA ASN A 170 -15.11 -28.11 -33.94
C ASN A 170 -15.67 -29.36 -33.23
N TYR A 171 -16.98 -29.64 -33.33
CA TYR A 171 -17.56 -30.87 -32.76
C TYR A 171 -16.85 -32.16 -33.24
N ARG A 172 -16.27 -32.15 -34.45
CA ARG A 172 -15.68 -33.34 -35.08
C ARG A 172 -14.33 -33.79 -34.52
N LYS A 173 -13.62 -32.97 -33.74
CA LYS A 173 -12.27 -33.31 -33.26
C LYS A 173 -12.24 -33.96 -31.87
N GLY A 174 -13.40 -34.25 -31.25
CA GLY A 174 -13.42 -34.85 -29.91
C GLY A 174 -12.54 -34.06 -28.93
N GLY A 175 -12.65 -32.73 -29.01
CA GLY A 175 -11.78 -31.79 -28.30
C GLY A 175 -11.73 -32.12 -26.81
N PRO A 176 -10.61 -31.84 -26.14
CA PRO A 176 -10.33 -32.40 -24.83
C PRO A 176 -11.15 -31.67 -23.78
N VAL A 177 -12.43 -32.04 -23.62
CA VAL A 177 -13.27 -31.64 -22.48
C VAL A 177 -12.60 -32.02 -21.15
N LYS A 178 -11.69 -33.00 -21.19
CA LYS A 178 -10.84 -33.41 -20.05
C LYS A 178 -9.58 -32.56 -19.82
N ALA A 179 -9.23 -31.60 -20.70
CA ALA A 179 -7.99 -30.83 -20.54
C ALA A 179 -7.99 -29.86 -19.35
N GLY A 180 -9.16 -29.66 -18.70
CA GLY A 180 -9.32 -28.74 -17.59
C GLY A 180 -9.21 -27.26 -18.03
N TYR A 181 -9.69 -26.36 -17.18
CA TYR A 181 -9.74 -24.94 -17.51
C TYR A 181 -8.35 -24.33 -17.78
N ARG A 182 -7.28 -24.88 -17.19
CA ARG A 182 -5.91 -24.34 -17.31
C ARG A 182 -5.39 -24.39 -18.74
N VAL A 183 -5.62 -25.51 -19.42
CA VAL A 183 -5.18 -25.70 -20.81
C VAL A 183 -6.02 -24.83 -21.75
N LEU A 184 -7.35 -24.94 -21.62
CA LEU A 184 -8.31 -24.20 -22.46
C LEU A 184 -8.15 -22.69 -22.35
N ALA A 185 -7.98 -22.17 -21.12
CA ALA A 185 -7.81 -20.73 -20.90
C ALA A 185 -6.49 -20.21 -21.47
N LEU A 186 -5.46 -21.04 -21.62
CA LEU A 186 -4.18 -20.66 -22.21
C LEU A 186 -4.12 -20.86 -23.73
N GLU A 187 -5.06 -21.59 -24.34
CA GLU A 187 -5.10 -21.77 -25.80
C GLU A 187 -5.24 -20.44 -26.54
N PRO A 188 -4.42 -20.14 -27.58
CA PRO A 188 -4.46 -18.84 -28.29
C PRO A 188 -5.82 -18.49 -28.91
N SER A 189 -6.67 -19.48 -29.15
CA SER A 189 -8.04 -19.32 -29.66
C SER A 189 -9.00 -18.75 -28.61
N MET A 190 -8.74 -18.95 -27.32
CA MET A 190 -9.61 -18.50 -26.24
C MET A 190 -9.39 -17.01 -25.96
N ARG A 191 -10.31 -16.18 -26.46
CA ARG A 191 -10.31 -14.71 -26.30
C ARG A 191 -11.47 -14.17 -25.45
N ASP A 192 -12.38 -15.04 -25.00
CA ASP A 192 -13.52 -14.61 -24.20
C ASP A 192 -13.03 -14.02 -22.86
N ARG A 193 -13.28 -12.72 -22.68
CA ARG A 193 -12.83 -11.97 -21.51
C ARG A 193 -13.34 -12.58 -20.22
N GLU A 194 -14.63 -12.88 -20.16
CA GLU A 194 -15.25 -13.37 -18.93
C GLU A 194 -14.71 -14.75 -18.54
N TYR A 195 -14.45 -15.61 -19.53
CA TYR A 195 -13.78 -16.90 -19.33
C TYR A 195 -12.37 -16.71 -18.77
N LEU A 196 -11.57 -15.81 -19.35
CA LEU A 196 -10.20 -15.54 -18.90
C LEU A 196 -10.18 -14.93 -17.49
N GLU A 197 -11.07 -13.99 -17.17
CA GLU A 197 -11.21 -13.39 -15.84
C GLU A 197 -11.62 -14.44 -14.79
N ALA A 198 -12.56 -15.34 -15.13
CA ALA A 198 -12.99 -16.44 -14.26
C ALA A 198 -11.85 -17.44 -14.02
N ALA A 199 -11.15 -17.86 -15.08
CA ALA A 199 -10.01 -18.76 -15.01
C ALA A 199 -8.86 -18.16 -14.19
N PHE A 200 -8.58 -16.87 -14.38
CA PHE A 200 -7.58 -16.12 -13.62
C PHE A 200 -7.93 -16.08 -12.12
N THR A 201 -9.19 -15.79 -11.79
CA THR A 201 -9.67 -15.79 -10.40
C THR A 201 -9.59 -17.18 -9.78
N LEU A 202 -10.00 -18.22 -10.51
CA LEU A 202 -9.92 -19.62 -10.05
C LEU A 202 -8.46 -20.06 -9.82
N ALA A 203 -7.54 -19.71 -10.71
CA ALA A 203 -6.11 -20.02 -10.54
C ALA A 203 -5.52 -19.37 -9.27
N CYS A 204 -5.94 -18.15 -8.94
CA CYS A 204 -5.55 -17.49 -7.69
C CYS A 204 -6.10 -18.22 -6.46
N ILE A 205 -7.37 -18.66 -6.51
CA ILE A 205 -7.97 -19.44 -5.43
C ILE A 205 -7.27 -20.78 -5.27
N ASP A 206 -7.06 -21.53 -6.35
CA ASP A 206 -6.32 -22.80 -6.36
C ASP A 206 -4.92 -22.62 -5.75
N ALA A 207 -4.19 -21.55 -6.10
CA ALA A 207 -2.89 -21.23 -5.52
C ALA A 207 -2.97 -20.98 -4.00
N SER A 208 -4.03 -20.32 -3.54
CA SER A 208 -4.23 -20.03 -2.11
C SER A 208 -4.66 -21.24 -1.27
N LEU A 209 -5.29 -22.24 -1.89
CA LEU A 209 -5.72 -23.49 -1.25
C LEU A 209 -4.65 -24.59 -1.34
N SER A 210 -3.74 -24.50 -2.32
CA SER A 210 -2.69 -25.49 -2.55
C SER A 210 -1.44 -25.24 -1.68
N VAL A 211 -0.65 -26.29 -1.47
CA VAL A 211 0.66 -26.22 -0.82
C VAL A 211 1.75 -26.85 -1.69
N GLY A 212 3.00 -26.45 -1.48
CA GLY A 212 4.16 -27.05 -2.13
C GLY A 212 4.17 -26.91 -3.67
N PRO A 213 4.50 -27.97 -4.43
CA PRO A 213 4.61 -27.91 -5.90
C PRO A 213 3.31 -27.51 -6.61
N MET A 214 2.15 -27.91 -6.08
CA MET A 214 0.85 -27.58 -6.66
C MET A 214 0.55 -26.08 -6.58
N ARG A 215 0.97 -25.42 -5.50
CA ARG A 215 0.86 -23.97 -5.36
C ARG A 215 1.73 -23.24 -6.38
N ALA A 216 2.98 -23.67 -6.56
CA ALA A 216 3.87 -23.07 -7.54
C ALA A 216 3.34 -23.22 -8.98
N ASP A 217 2.72 -24.37 -9.30
CA ASP A 217 2.04 -24.56 -10.59
C ASP A 217 0.85 -23.61 -10.77
N ALA A 218 0.00 -23.49 -9.75
CA ALA A 218 -1.15 -22.59 -9.79
C ALA A 218 -0.74 -21.10 -9.88
N GLU A 219 0.32 -20.68 -9.18
CA GLU A 219 0.90 -19.33 -9.28
C GLU A 219 1.48 -19.06 -10.69
N ARG A 220 2.14 -20.06 -11.29
CA ARG A 220 2.63 -19.96 -12.68
C ARG A 220 1.48 -19.81 -13.67
N VAL A 221 0.41 -20.60 -13.52
CA VAL A 221 -0.79 -20.52 -14.36
C VAL A 221 -1.48 -19.17 -14.18
N HIS A 222 -1.59 -18.69 -12.94
CA HIS A 222 -2.15 -17.38 -12.60
C HIS A 222 -1.40 -16.23 -13.31
N GLY A 223 -0.06 -16.23 -13.25
CA GLY A 223 0.75 -15.24 -13.96
C GLY A 223 0.63 -15.33 -15.49
N ALA A 224 0.57 -16.54 -16.05
CA ALA A 224 0.37 -16.74 -17.49
C ALA A 224 -1.01 -16.24 -17.96
N LEU A 225 -2.07 -16.52 -17.19
CA LEU A 225 -3.42 -16.04 -17.47
C LEU A 225 -3.51 -14.52 -17.37
N TRP A 226 -2.83 -13.90 -16.40
CA TRP A 226 -2.76 -12.45 -16.29
C TRP A 226 -2.13 -11.80 -17.52
N ASN A 227 -0.96 -12.29 -17.94
CA ASN A 227 -0.28 -11.78 -19.14
C ASN A 227 -1.14 -11.93 -20.39
N LYS A 228 -1.85 -13.06 -20.52
CA LYS A 228 -2.77 -13.28 -21.62
C LYS A 228 -3.98 -12.35 -21.57
N LEU A 229 -4.57 -12.16 -20.39
CA LEU A 229 -5.69 -11.25 -20.20
C LEU A 229 -5.29 -9.81 -20.60
N LEU A 230 -4.09 -9.36 -20.22
CA LEU A 230 -3.57 -8.05 -20.62
C LEU A 230 -3.28 -7.94 -22.12
N ALA A 231 -2.82 -9.03 -22.76
CA ALA A 231 -2.55 -9.05 -24.19
C ALA A 231 -3.83 -8.97 -25.03
N GLU A 232 -4.89 -9.67 -24.63
CA GLU A 232 -6.17 -9.70 -25.34
C GLU A 232 -7.11 -8.54 -24.94
N HIS A 233 -7.05 -8.08 -23.69
CA HIS A 233 -7.94 -7.07 -23.09
C HIS A 233 -7.14 -6.01 -22.31
N PRO A 234 -6.40 -5.12 -23.00
CA PRO A 234 -5.56 -4.10 -22.33
C PRO A 234 -6.37 -3.06 -21.54
N ASP A 235 -7.67 -2.92 -21.84
CA ASP A 235 -8.60 -2.01 -21.17
C ASP A 235 -8.82 -2.36 -19.68
N VAL A 236 -8.48 -3.58 -19.25
CA VAL A 236 -8.48 -3.99 -17.84
C VAL A 236 -7.63 -3.04 -16.97
N LEU A 237 -6.56 -2.47 -17.51
CA LEU A 237 -5.73 -1.48 -16.80
C LEU A 237 -6.35 -0.09 -16.77
N GLU A 238 -7.21 0.26 -17.73
CA GLU A 238 -7.84 1.58 -17.81
C GLU A 238 -8.88 1.76 -16.70
N VAL A 239 -9.60 0.70 -16.32
CA VAL A 239 -10.57 0.71 -15.22
C VAL A 239 -9.94 1.15 -13.88
N VAL A 240 -8.67 0.82 -13.66
CA VAL A 240 -7.93 1.25 -12.45
C VAL A 240 -7.70 2.75 -12.45
N ARG A 241 -7.46 3.36 -13.61
CA ARG A 241 -7.18 4.78 -13.73
C ARG A 241 -8.39 5.60 -13.25
N ASP A 242 -9.58 5.17 -13.63
CA ASP A 242 -10.83 5.83 -13.24
C ASP A 242 -11.09 5.69 -11.74
N ALA A 243 -10.83 4.50 -11.18
CA ALA A 243 -10.91 4.28 -9.73
C ALA A 243 -9.88 5.13 -8.95
N GLU A 244 -8.67 5.33 -9.48
CA GLU A 244 -7.64 6.16 -8.83
C GLU A 244 -8.00 7.65 -8.81
N ILE A 245 -8.66 8.16 -9.86
CA ILE A 245 -9.07 9.57 -9.94
C ILE A 245 -10.04 9.91 -8.80
N VAL A 246 -10.99 9.02 -8.51
CA VAL A 246 -11.94 9.18 -7.40
C VAL A 246 -11.27 9.08 -6.04
N GLN A 247 -10.21 8.26 -5.92
CA GLN A 247 -9.58 7.94 -4.64
C GLN A 247 -8.54 8.97 -4.17
N ARG A 248 -7.99 9.81 -5.06
CA ARG A 248 -7.00 10.84 -4.69
C ARG A 248 -7.64 12.01 -3.94
N SER A 249 -8.04 11.75 -2.69
CA SER A 249 -8.18 12.81 -1.70
C SER A 249 -6.79 13.36 -1.38
N TRP A 250 -6.48 14.55 -1.92
CA TRP A 250 -5.26 15.32 -1.67
C TRP A 250 -4.87 15.35 -0.18
N VAL A 251 -5.88 15.38 0.69
CA VAL A 251 -5.75 15.40 2.16
C VAL A 251 -4.97 14.19 2.68
N SER A 252 -5.20 12.99 2.16
CA SER A 252 -4.51 11.77 2.62
C SER A 252 -3.03 11.72 2.23
N SER A 253 -2.69 12.25 1.05
CA SER A 253 -1.31 12.36 0.59
C SER A 253 -0.54 13.40 1.41
N VAL A 254 -1.15 14.54 1.72
CA VAL A 254 -0.50 15.62 2.48
C VAL A 254 -0.33 15.25 3.95
N LEU A 255 -1.37 14.69 4.59
CA LEU A 255 -1.34 14.32 6.01
C LEU A 255 -0.21 13.33 6.36
N GLY A 256 0.14 12.42 5.46
CA GLY A 256 1.24 11.47 5.68
C GLY A 256 2.62 12.11 5.83
N PHE A 257 2.84 13.29 5.24
CA PHE A 257 4.12 14.02 5.30
C PHE A 257 4.18 15.04 6.43
N VAL A 258 3.04 15.39 7.06
CA VAL A 258 2.98 16.39 8.15
C VAL A 258 3.99 16.09 9.27
N PRO A 259 4.11 14.84 9.79
CA PRO A 259 5.06 14.55 10.85
C PRO A 259 6.52 14.82 10.44
N LEU A 260 6.88 14.43 9.21
CA LEU A 260 8.23 14.59 8.68
C LEU A 260 8.57 16.08 8.45
N VAL A 261 7.65 16.84 7.85
CA VAL A 261 7.83 18.28 7.62
C VAL A 261 7.95 19.02 8.95
N ALA A 262 7.13 18.67 9.94
CA ALA A 262 7.21 19.24 11.28
C ALA A 262 8.56 18.92 11.96
N ALA A 263 9.02 17.67 11.88
CA ALA A 263 10.31 17.25 12.42
C ALA A 263 11.48 18.00 11.77
N LEU A 264 11.49 18.11 10.44
CA LEU A 264 12.52 18.84 9.69
C LEU A 264 12.53 20.33 10.03
N GLY A 265 11.35 20.96 10.12
CA GLY A 265 11.24 22.36 10.52
C GLY A 265 11.83 22.62 11.91
N ILE A 266 11.58 21.71 12.86
CA ILE A 266 12.14 21.80 14.21
C ILE A 266 13.67 21.62 14.19
N CYS A 267 14.18 20.64 13.44
CA CYS A 267 15.63 20.46 13.28
C CYS A 267 16.29 21.69 12.67
N CYS A 268 15.69 22.32 11.66
CA CYS A 268 16.18 23.56 11.07
C CYS A 268 16.24 24.70 12.10
N VAL A 269 15.18 24.89 12.91
CA VAL A 269 15.18 25.91 13.98
C VAL A 269 16.27 25.64 15.01
N MET A 270 16.47 24.37 15.40
CA MET A 270 17.53 23.98 16.34
C MET A 270 18.94 24.24 15.78
N LEU A 271 19.16 24.00 14.49
CA LEU A 271 20.43 24.27 13.82
C LEU A 271 20.70 25.78 13.71
N LEU A 272 19.68 26.56 13.34
CA LEU A 272 19.80 28.02 13.21
C LEU A 272 20.05 28.72 14.56
N ARG A 273 19.53 28.18 15.66
CA ARG A 273 19.74 28.74 17.01
C ARG A 273 21.10 28.37 17.61
N ASN A 274 21.79 27.38 17.06
CA ASN A 274 23.07 26.95 17.59
C ASN A 274 24.23 27.75 16.95
N ASP A 275 24.50 28.94 17.50
CA ASP A 275 25.59 29.85 17.10
C ASP A 275 26.98 29.19 17.09
N SER A 276 27.15 28.06 17.80
CA SER A 276 28.42 27.33 17.81
C SER A 276 28.72 26.56 16.52
N VAL A 277 27.69 26.20 15.74
CA VAL A 277 27.85 25.46 14.47
C VAL A 277 28.18 26.41 13.32
N PHE A 278 27.57 27.60 13.33
CA PHE A 278 27.77 28.62 12.31
C PHE A 278 28.61 29.79 12.84
N LYS A 279 29.75 29.49 13.49
CA LYS A 279 30.84 30.47 13.53
C LYS A 279 31.43 30.57 12.13
N TRP A 280 30.72 31.28 11.25
CA TRP A 280 31.27 31.76 9.99
C TRP A 280 32.44 32.65 10.38
N LYS A 281 33.66 32.08 10.37
CA LYS A 281 34.87 32.89 10.35
C LYS A 281 34.85 33.54 8.97
N PRO A 282 34.58 34.85 8.85
CA PRO A 282 34.85 35.52 7.58
C PRO A 282 36.30 35.17 7.25
N SER A 283 36.51 34.59 6.08
CA SER A 283 37.84 34.36 5.55
C SER A 283 38.50 35.72 5.45
N THR A 284 39.33 36.09 6.43
CA THR A 284 40.16 37.29 6.42
C THR A 284 41.31 37.18 5.42
N SER A 285 41.16 36.36 4.38
CA SER A 285 41.99 36.36 3.18
C SER A 285 41.45 37.40 2.19
N GLU A 286 41.25 38.63 2.65
CA GLU A 286 41.29 39.77 1.75
C GLU A 286 42.79 40.03 1.48
N LYS A 287 43.35 39.26 0.53
CA LYS A 287 44.64 39.63 -0.06
C LYS A 287 44.39 40.98 -0.72
N LYS A 288 44.84 42.07 -0.08
CA LYS A 288 44.99 43.36 -0.77
C LYS A 288 45.74 43.06 -2.08
N PRO A 289 45.21 43.40 -3.26
CA PRO A 289 46.04 43.38 -4.45
C PRO A 289 47.18 44.35 -4.18
N GLU A 290 48.40 43.83 -4.04
CA GLU A 290 49.60 44.65 -4.18
C GLU A 290 49.56 45.21 -5.60
N TYR A 291 49.10 46.45 -5.73
CA TYR A 291 49.33 47.22 -6.94
C TYR A 291 50.84 47.39 -7.04
N GLY A 292 51.46 46.62 -7.94
CA GLY A 292 52.86 46.76 -8.29
C GLY A 292 53.14 48.22 -8.65
N PHE A 293 54.09 48.80 -7.94
CA PHE A 293 54.64 50.11 -8.23
C PHE A 293 55.14 50.12 -9.68
N VAL A 294 54.51 50.92 -10.54
CA VAL A 294 55.02 51.18 -11.89
C VAL A 294 56.23 52.12 -11.74
N PRO A 295 57.44 51.75 -12.19
CA PRO A 295 58.59 52.63 -12.13
C PRO A 295 58.31 53.90 -12.95
N GLU A 296 58.64 55.06 -12.38
CA GLU A 296 58.43 56.40 -12.96
C GLU A 296 59.15 56.61 -14.31
N GLU A 297 60.08 55.72 -14.67
CA GLU A 297 60.82 55.75 -15.94
C GLU A 297 59.95 55.44 -17.17
N LEU A 298 58.76 54.87 -17.00
CA LEU A 298 57.78 54.66 -18.08
C LEU A 298 56.81 55.84 -18.29
N LEU A 299 56.98 56.94 -17.54
CA LEU A 299 56.16 58.15 -17.64
C LEU A 299 56.91 59.37 -18.22
N ARG A 300 58.04 59.16 -18.90
CA ARG A 300 58.74 60.18 -19.70
C ARG A 300 58.93 59.76 -21.14
#